data_AF-D1Z129-F1
#
_entry.id   AF-D1Z129-F1
#
_cell.length_a   1.000
_cell.length_b   1.000
_cell.length_c   1.000
_cell.angle_alpha   90.00
_cell.angle_beta   90.00
_cell.angle_gamma   90.00
#
_symmetry.space_group_name_H-M   'P 1'
#
loop_
_entity.id
_entity.type
_entity.pdbx_description
1 polymer ?
#
loop_
_entity_poly.entity_id
_entity_poly.type
_entity_poly.pdbx_seq_one_letter_code
_entity_poly.pdbx_strand_id
1 'polypeptide(L)'
;MDSITHALIIAIPLSLIGRPDLAIYGIMGAVLIDMDVLLGLFPDRDPRLYIYTHGGFTHSFFGAFVVTLLSAAVAYPLSLTFPSIMAPFGLQAIVAIGAGAITHIAADYLAYPGIPLFYPATDKKYTLGILAGPSIYIMAASFAYIAAMAMGLASFMDPLPYVAIFGLVISISAGSKAWAATKVKGRTIATMNPTKWMVIEDMPKAYRFYTYDLFKGASHAESYEKFRGLTPGEAMRFTGTPEVRRLRYNSYIVTVEKNGNVITYRDPVRENGHIWYPPRHKSQSVTAE
;
A
#
# COMPACT_ATOMS: atom_id res chain seq x y z
N MET A 1 1.47 -0.51 -5.80
CA MET A 1 1.56 0.31 -7.03
C MET A 1 0.39 -0.16 -7.89
N ASP A 2 0.42 -0.12 -9.22
CA ASP A 2 -0.52 -0.88 -10.05
C ASP A 2 0.13 -2.19 -10.53
N SER A 3 -0.68 -3.18 -10.91
CA SER A 3 -0.19 -4.52 -11.26
C SER A 3 0.73 -4.55 -12.48
N ILE A 4 0.60 -3.59 -13.40
CA ILE A 4 1.49 -3.49 -14.57
C ILE A 4 2.87 -3.03 -14.12
N THR A 5 2.93 -2.01 -13.28
CA THR A 5 4.17 -1.56 -12.66
C THR A 5 4.85 -2.71 -11.90
N HIS A 6 4.09 -3.50 -11.14
CA HIS A 6 4.64 -4.68 -10.44
C HIS A 6 5.22 -5.72 -11.41
N ALA A 7 4.53 -6.01 -12.51
CA ALA A 7 5.03 -6.91 -13.56
C ALA A 7 6.36 -6.41 -14.15
N LEU A 8 6.47 -5.10 -14.45
CA LEU A 8 7.71 -4.51 -14.98
C LEU A 8 8.86 -4.52 -13.97
N ILE A 9 8.57 -4.23 -12.69
CA ILE A 9 9.56 -4.20 -11.60
C ILE A 9 10.30 -5.54 -11.47
N ILE A 10 9.65 -6.67 -11.72
CA ILE A 10 10.30 -7.98 -11.67
C ILE A 10 10.83 -8.45 -13.04
N ALA A 11 10.11 -8.19 -14.12
CA ALA A 11 10.51 -8.64 -15.46
C ALA A 11 11.82 -7.99 -15.93
N ILE A 12 12.01 -6.71 -15.64
CA ILE A 12 13.21 -5.96 -16.05
C ILE A 12 14.49 -6.49 -15.38
N PRO A 13 14.57 -6.62 -14.04
CA PRO A 13 15.73 -7.23 -13.40
C PRO A 13 16.03 -8.64 -13.89
N LEU A 14 15.00 -9.48 -14.11
CA LEU A 14 15.19 -10.83 -14.67
C LEU A 14 15.80 -10.79 -16.08
N SER A 15 15.36 -9.86 -16.93
CA SER A 15 15.96 -9.62 -18.24
C SER A 15 17.42 -9.17 -18.12
N LEU A 16 17.71 -8.21 -17.23
CA LEU A 16 19.05 -7.65 -17.02
C LEU A 16 20.07 -8.68 -16.51
N ILE A 17 19.65 -9.67 -15.73
CA ILE A 17 20.52 -10.78 -15.30
C ILE A 17 20.60 -11.93 -16.31
N GLY A 18 20.10 -11.73 -17.53
CA GLY A 18 20.13 -12.71 -18.61
C GLY A 18 19.14 -13.87 -18.43
N ARG A 19 18.08 -13.67 -17.63
CA ARG A 19 17.02 -14.66 -17.37
C ARG A 19 15.62 -14.18 -17.79
N PRO A 20 15.43 -13.66 -19.01
CA PRO A 20 14.10 -13.25 -19.48
C PRO A 20 13.14 -14.44 -19.60
N ASP A 21 13.65 -15.66 -19.73
CA ASP A 21 12.89 -16.92 -19.72
C ASP A 21 12.10 -17.15 -18.42
N LEU A 22 12.55 -16.55 -17.30
CA LEU A 22 11.87 -16.62 -16.01
C LEU A 22 10.88 -15.47 -15.76
N ALA A 23 10.76 -14.51 -16.69
CA ALA A 23 9.97 -13.30 -16.48
C ALA A 23 8.50 -13.60 -16.16
N ILE A 24 7.87 -14.55 -16.85
CA ILE A 24 6.48 -14.93 -16.60
C ILE A 24 6.28 -15.44 -15.18
N TYR A 25 7.20 -16.27 -14.67
CA TYR A 25 7.16 -16.76 -13.30
C TYR A 25 7.29 -15.61 -12.28
N GLY A 26 8.22 -14.69 -12.52
CA GLY A 26 8.35 -13.48 -11.72
C GLY A 26 7.09 -12.63 -11.72
N ILE A 27 6.51 -12.38 -12.90
CA ILE A 27 5.26 -11.62 -13.07
C ILE A 27 4.11 -12.27 -12.32
N MET A 28 3.96 -13.60 -12.42
CA MET A 28 2.93 -14.33 -11.66
C MET A 28 3.09 -14.07 -10.16
N GLY A 29 4.30 -14.22 -9.62
CA GLY A 29 4.56 -13.97 -8.20
C GLY A 29 4.31 -12.53 -7.76
N ALA A 30 4.61 -11.56 -8.61
CA ALA A 30 4.36 -10.15 -8.31
C ALA A 30 2.85 -9.81 -8.36
N VAL A 31 2.18 -10.11 -9.48
CA VAL A 31 0.80 -9.69 -9.73
C VAL A 31 -0.20 -10.44 -8.86
N LEU A 32 0.04 -11.72 -8.55
CA LEU A 32 -0.93 -12.53 -7.79
C LEU A 32 -1.06 -12.10 -6.33
N ILE A 33 -0.13 -11.29 -5.78
CA ILE A 33 -0.27 -10.71 -4.44
C ILE A 33 -1.52 -9.81 -4.34
N ASP A 34 -1.84 -9.09 -5.42
CA ASP A 34 -2.99 -8.18 -5.53
C ASP A 34 -4.33 -8.89 -5.74
N MET A 35 -4.35 -10.23 -5.84
CA MET A 35 -5.63 -10.96 -5.94
C MET A 35 -6.51 -10.76 -4.69
N ASP A 36 -5.94 -10.25 -3.60
CA ASP A 36 -6.65 -9.87 -2.37
C ASP A 36 -7.69 -8.77 -2.59
N VAL A 37 -7.64 -8.03 -3.70
CA VAL A 37 -8.69 -7.10 -4.11
C VAL A 37 -10.04 -7.81 -4.26
N LEU A 38 -10.04 -9.08 -4.69
CA LEU A 38 -11.25 -9.90 -4.84
C LEU A 38 -11.84 -10.30 -3.48
N LEU A 39 -11.04 -10.21 -2.41
CA LEU A 39 -11.44 -10.56 -1.04
C LEU A 39 -12.10 -9.38 -0.31
N GLY A 40 -12.08 -8.18 -0.89
CA GLY A 40 -12.59 -6.95 -0.26
C GLY A 40 -14.08 -6.96 0.11
N LEU A 41 -14.87 -7.93 -0.37
CA LEU A 41 -16.28 -8.11 -0.01
C LEU A 41 -16.49 -8.74 1.38
N PHE A 42 -15.51 -9.51 1.87
CA PHE A 42 -15.58 -10.16 3.17
C PHE A 42 -15.57 -9.18 4.35
N PRO A 43 -14.63 -8.23 4.45
CA PRO A 43 -14.55 -7.31 5.59
C PRO A 43 -15.76 -6.38 5.69
N ASP A 44 -16.52 -6.15 4.62
CA ASP A 44 -17.75 -5.36 4.66
C ASP A 44 -18.89 -6.11 5.37
N ARG A 45 -18.95 -7.42 5.20
CA ARG A 45 -19.99 -8.28 5.82
C ARG A 45 -19.61 -8.71 7.24
N ASP A 46 -18.32 -8.97 7.48
CA ASP A 46 -17.82 -9.41 8.77
C ASP A 46 -16.58 -8.58 9.17
N PRO A 47 -16.70 -7.67 10.15
CA PRO A 47 -15.59 -6.82 10.58
C PRO A 47 -14.42 -7.61 11.19
N ARG A 48 -14.62 -8.87 11.60
CA ARG A 48 -13.53 -9.76 12.06
C ARG A 48 -12.54 -10.09 10.94
N LEU A 49 -12.98 -9.99 9.69
CA LEU A 49 -12.19 -10.26 8.49
C LEU A 49 -11.53 -9.00 7.92
N TYR A 50 -11.33 -7.95 8.72
CA TYR A 50 -10.77 -6.66 8.26
C TYR A 50 -9.40 -6.75 7.55
N ILE A 51 -8.64 -7.82 7.79
CA ILE A 51 -7.33 -8.07 7.14
C ILE A 51 -7.47 -8.56 5.69
N TYR A 52 -8.66 -9.04 5.29
CA TYR A 52 -8.98 -9.48 3.92
C TYR A 52 -9.38 -8.28 3.05
N THR A 53 -8.48 -7.31 2.96
CA THR A 53 -8.58 -6.13 2.10
C THR A 53 -7.33 -6.04 1.24
N HIS A 54 -7.40 -5.27 0.16
CA HIS A 54 -6.19 -4.93 -0.60
C HIS A 54 -5.15 -4.24 0.30
N GLY A 55 -3.89 -4.66 0.19
CA GLY A 55 -2.82 -4.27 1.13
C GLY A 55 -2.92 -4.99 2.48
N GLY A 56 -3.59 -6.14 2.50
CA GLY A 56 -3.91 -6.94 3.68
C GLY A 56 -2.90 -8.07 3.91
N PHE A 57 -3.41 -9.24 4.30
CA PHE A 57 -2.55 -10.36 4.70
C PHE A 57 -1.61 -10.87 3.59
N THR A 58 -1.99 -10.78 2.31
CA THR A 58 -1.14 -11.21 1.18
C THR A 58 0.11 -10.34 1.04
N HIS A 59 0.07 -9.10 1.54
CA HIS A 59 1.18 -8.14 1.54
C HIS A 59 2.08 -8.25 2.78
N SER A 60 2.07 -9.41 3.43
CA SER A 60 2.99 -9.79 4.52
C SER A 60 4.01 -10.80 4.02
N PHE A 61 5.16 -10.96 4.68
CA PHE A 61 6.13 -11.99 4.28
C PHE A 61 5.53 -13.40 4.32
N PHE A 62 4.70 -13.69 5.31
CA PHE A 62 3.99 -14.96 5.40
C PHE A 62 2.97 -15.12 4.28
N GLY A 63 2.17 -14.09 4.00
CA GLY A 63 1.20 -14.08 2.91
C GLY A 63 1.85 -14.26 1.54
N ALA A 64 2.94 -13.54 1.27
CA ALA A 64 3.71 -13.67 0.03
C ALA A 64 4.33 -15.05 -0.12
N PHE A 65 4.80 -15.67 0.97
CA PHE A 65 5.25 -17.06 0.94
C PHE A 65 4.10 -18.01 0.54
N VAL A 66 2.91 -17.86 1.14
CA VAL A 66 1.73 -18.68 0.78
C VAL A 66 1.32 -18.45 -0.68
N VAL A 67 1.25 -17.19 -1.13
CA VAL A 67 0.92 -16.85 -2.53
C VAL A 67 1.97 -17.41 -3.48
N THR A 68 3.26 -17.41 -3.11
CA THR A 68 4.34 -18.02 -3.90
C THR A 68 4.10 -19.52 -4.08
N LEU A 69 3.74 -20.25 -3.02
CA LEU A 69 3.46 -21.69 -3.11
C LEU A 69 2.22 -21.99 -3.96
N LEU A 70 1.15 -21.21 -3.80
CA LEU A 70 -0.06 -21.35 -4.61
C LEU A 70 0.21 -21.03 -6.09
N SER A 71 0.98 -19.97 -6.35
CA SER A 71 1.40 -19.58 -7.69
C SER A 71 2.26 -20.66 -8.33
N ALA A 72 3.18 -21.27 -7.58
CA ALA A 72 4.01 -22.38 -8.03
C ALA A 72 3.17 -23.61 -8.40
N ALA A 73 2.16 -23.95 -7.57
CA ALA A 73 1.24 -25.05 -7.83
C ALA A 73 0.43 -24.86 -9.13
N VAL A 74 0.08 -23.62 -9.47
CA VAL A 74 -0.60 -23.27 -10.73
C VAL A 74 0.40 -23.19 -11.90
N ALA A 75 1.59 -22.65 -11.66
CA ALA A 75 2.61 -22.44 -12.67
C ALA A 75 3.17 -23.77 -13.24
N TYR A 76 3.25 -24.82 -12.41
CA TYR A 76 3.69 -26.14 -12.85
C TYR A 76 2.85 -26.72 -14.00
N PRO A 77 1.52 -26.95 -13.86
CA PRO A 77 0.71 -27.47 -14.97
C PRO A 77 0.64 -26.50 -16.16
N LEU A 78 0.68 -25.18 -15.93
CA LEU A 78 0.74 -24.20 -17.02
C LEU A 78 2.02 -24.35 -17.86
N SER A 79 3.16 -24.59 -17.23
CA SER A 79 4.42 -24.80 -17.94
C SER A 79 4.41 -26.04 -18.84
N LEU A 80 3.68 -27.10 -18.44
CA LEU A 80 3.49 -28.31 -19.24
C LEU A 80 2.52 -28.08 -20.41
N THR A 81 1.53 -27.22 -20.20
CA THR A 81 0.50 -26.90 -21.21
C THR A 81 1.01 -25.91 -22.25
N PHE A 82 1.87 -24.97 -21.85
CA PHE A 82 2.37 -23.87 -22.68
C PHE A 82 3.91 -23.84 -22.76
N PRO A 83 4.58 -24.93 -23.19
CA PRO A 83 6.04 -25.04 -23.18
C PRO A 83 6.74 -24.09 -24.18
N SER A 84 6.01 -23.53 -25.14
CA SER A 84 6.52 -22.53 -26.09
C SER A 84 6.59 -21.11 -25.51
N ILE A 85 5.89 -20.87 -24.41
CA ILE A 85 5.77 -19.55 -23.77
C ILE A 85 6.51 -19.55 -22.42
N MET A 86 6.46 -20.66 -21.68
CA MET A 86 7.02 -20.78 -20.35
C MET A 86 8.25 -21.68 -20.35
N ALA A 87 9.33 -21.23 -19.69
CA ALA A 87 10.49 -22.08 -19.45
C ALA A 87 10.10 -23.32 -18.61
N PRO A 88 10.83 -24.44 -18.69
CA PRO A 88 10.56 -25.62 -17.86
C PRO A 88 10.47 -25.27 -16.38
N PHE A 89 9.42 -25.76 -15.71
CA PHE A 89 9.24 -25.50 -14.29
C PHE A 89 10.28 -26.25 -13.45
N GLY A 90 10.84 -25.55 -12.46
CA GLY A 90 11.82 -26.10 -11.54
C GLY A 90 12.16 -25.12 -10.43
N LEU A 91 13.25 -25.37 -9.70
CA LEU A 91 13.67 -24.50 -8.58
C LEU A 91 13.81 -23.03 -8.98
N GLN A 92 14.33 -22.76 -10.19
CA GLN A 92 14.49 -21.40 -10.70
C GLN A 92 13.15 -20.69 -10.92
N ALA A 93 12.11 -21.41 -11.35
CA ALA A 93 10.76 -20.86 -11.48
C ALA A 93 10.19 -20.49 -10.11
N ILE A 94 10.35 -21.36 -9.10
CA ILE A 94 9.93 -21.09 -7.71
C ILE A 94 10.64 -19.85 -7.16
N VAL A 95 11.97 -19.76 -7.37
CA VAL A 95 12.77 -18.60 -6.95
C VAL A 95 12.30 -17.33 -7.67
N ALA A 96 12.00 -17.39 -8.97
CA ALA A 96 11.48 -16.25 -9.73
C ALA A 96 10.12 -15.79 -9.21
N ILE A 97 9.18 -16.71 -8.95
CA ILE A 97 7.88 -16.39 -8.33
C ILE A 97 8.10 -15.71 -6.97
N GLY A 98 8.94 -16.29 -6.11
CA GLY A 98 9.27 -15.71 -4.81
C GLY A 98 9.90 -14.31 -4.93
N ALA A 99 10.81 -14.11 -5.88
CA ALA A 99 11.38 -12.80 -6.17
C ALA A 99 10.32 -11.79 -6.64
N GLY A 100 9.37 -12.22 -7.46
CA GLY A 100 8.18 -11.42 -7.81
C GLY A 100 7.38 -10.99 -6.60
N ALA A 101 7.05 -11.93 -5.71
CA ALA A 101 6.28 -11.63 -4.51
C ALA A 101 7.02 -10.67 -3.55
N ILE A 102 8.34 -10.84 -3.39
CA ILE A 102 9.16 -9.95 -2.55
C ILE A 102 9.33 -8.57 -3.17
N THR A 103 9.53 -8.47 -4.49
CA THR A 103 9.60 -7.17 -5.18
C THR A 103 8.27 -6.42 -5.13
N HIS A 104 7.14 -7.13 -5.17
CA HIS A 104 5.82 -6.57 -4.90
C HIS A 104 5.73 -5.93 -3.51
N ILE A 105 6.04 -6.70 -2.46
CA ILE A 105 6.06 -6.20 -1.07
C ILE A 105 7.00 -5.00 -0.94
N ALA A 106 8.20 -5.07 -1.53
CA ALA A 106 9.18 -3.99 -1.46
C ALA A 106 8.66 -2.70 -2.11
N ALA A 107 7.99 -2.82 -3.26
CA ALA A 107 7.39 -1.70 -3.96
C ALA A 107 6.23 -1.08 -3.15
N ASP A 108 5.38 -1.90 -2.53
CA ASP A 108 4.25 -1.43 -1.74
C ASP A 108 4.63 -0.88 -0.37
N TYR A 109 5.77 -1.33 0.17
CA TYR A 109 6.38 -0.70 1.33
C TYR A 109 6.74 0.77 1.09
N LEU A 110 6.94 1.20 -0.17
CA LEU A 110 7.17 2.61 -0.51
C LEU A 110 5.90 3.46 -0.40
N ALA A 111 4.73 2.84 -0.51
CA ALA A 111 3.44 3.50 -0.64
C ALA A 111 2.69 3.61 0.71
N TYR A 112 1.98 4.71 0.88
CA TYR A 112 1.08 4.94 2.00
C TYR A 112 -0.31 4.31 1.71
N PRO A 113 -1.04 3.71 2.67
CA PRO A 113 -0.83 3.63 4.12
C PRO A 113 0.13 2.56 4.63
N GLY A 114 0.76 1.83 3.71
CA GLY A 114 1.64 0.73 4.04
C GLY A 114 0.92 -0.60 4.16
N ILE A 115 1.71 -1.62 4.45
CA ILE A 115 1.32 -3.02 4.43
C ILE A 115 1.73 -3.72 5.73
N PRO A 116 0.98 -4.74 6.18
CA PRO A 116 1.25 -5.43 7.44
C PRO A 116 2.35 -6.49 7.28
N LEU A 117 3.60 -6.06 7.09
CA LEU A 117 4.76 -6.93 6.75
C LEU A 117 4.88 -8.21 7.61
N PHE A 118 4.54 -8.12 8.89
CA PHE A 118 4.71 -9.19 9.88
C PHE A 118 3.39 -9.86 10.30
N TYR A 119 2.31 -9.70 9.54
CA TYR A 119 1.12 -10.53 9.74
C TYR A 119 1.48 -12.03 9.56
N PRO A 120 0.96 -12.95 10.39
CA PRO A 120 -0.10 -12.80 11.40
C PRO A 120 0.36 -12.35 12.80
N ALA A 121 1.65 -12.14 13.04
CA ALA A 121 2.13 -11.75 14.37
C ALA A 121 1.67 -10.34 14.77
N THR A 122 1.53 -9.42 13.81
CA THR A 122 0.94 -8.10 14.00
C THR A 122 0.25 -7.59 12.74
N ASP A 123 -0.83 -6.82 12.90
CA ASP A 123 -1.54 -6.12 11.84
C ASP A 123 -1.05 -4.67 11.64
N LYS A 124 0.05 -4.29 12.32
CA LYS A 124 0.66 -2.97 12.16
C LYS A 124 1.16 -2.79 10.72
N LYS A 125 0.75 -1.70 10.08
CA LYS A 125 1.23 -1.31 8.75
C LYS A 125 2.59 -0.62 8.81
N TYR A 126 3.45 -0.97 7.86
CA TYR A 126 4.77 -0.40 7.69
C TYR A 126 4.86 0.27 6.31
N THR A 127 5.49 1.44 6.26
CA THR A 127 5.67 2.19 5.01
C THR A 127 6.83 3.17 5.10
N LEU A 128 7.60 3.31 4.03
CA LEU A 128 8.47 4.47 3.82
C LEU A 128 7.66 5.71 3.47
N GLY A 129 6.41 5.56 2.99
CA GLY A 129 5.44 6.61 2.76
C GLY A 129 5.95 7.71 1.83
N ILE A 130 6.70 7.33 0.80
CA ILE A 130 7.20 8.25 -0.24
C ILE A 130 6.22 8.35 -1.41
N LEU A 131 5.30 7.39 -1.58
CA LEU A 131 4.25 7.40 -2.60
C LEU A 131 2.85 7.43 -1.97
N ALA A 132 1.90 8.10 -2.65
CA ALA A 132 0.52 8.27 -2.21
C ALA A 132 -0.40 7.12 -2.68
N GLY A 133 0.00 5.87 -2.43
CA GLY A 133 -0.60 4.70 -3.07
C GLY A 133 -0.04 4.50 -4.48
N PRO A 134 -0.88 4.18 -5.49
CA PRO A 134 -0.45 4.13 -6.89
C PRO A 134 0.06 5.51 -7.35
N SER A 135 1.34 5.57 -7.75
CA SER A 135 1.92 6.77 -8.32
C SER A 135 1.46 6.94 -9.76
N ILE A 136 0.69 8.00 -10.04
CA ILE A 136 0.21 8.31 -11.40
C ILE A 136 1.37 8.46 -12.39
N TYR A 137 2.54 8.94 -11.95
CA TYR A 137 3.71 9.12 -12.80
C TYR A 137 4.36 7.79 -13.16
N ILE A 138 4.51 6.90 -12.18
CA ILE A 138 5.08 5.57 -12.43
C ILE A 138 4.10 4.76 -13.28
N MET A 139 2.81 4.79 -12.96
CA MET A 139 1.78 4.13 -13.74
C MET A 139 1.78 4.62 -15.20
N ALA A 140 1.81 5.93 -15.43
CA ALA A 140 1.89 6.50 -16.78
C ALA A 140 3.17 6.06 -17.50
N ALA A 141 4.33 6.04 -16.81
CA ALA A 141 5.58 5.55 -17.36
C ALA A 141 5.50 4.05 -17.74
N SER A 142 4.88 3.22 -16.90
CA SER A 142 4.66 1.79 -17.15
C SER A 142 3.80 1.57 -18.39
N PHE A 143 2.67 2.28 -18.51
CA PHE A 143 1.81 2.21 -19.69
C PHE A 143 2.52 2.70 -20.96
N ALA A 144 3.21 3.83 -20.89
CA ALA A 144 3.96 4.36 -22.03
C ALA A 144 5.06 3.40 -22.49
N TYR A 145 5.75 2.76 -21.54
CA TYR A 145 6.78 1.78 -21.84
C TYR A 145 6.22 0.52 -22.50
N ILE A 146 5.08 -0.01 -22.02
CA ILE A 146 4.40 -1.13 -22.67
C ILE A 146 3.89 -0.75 -24.07
N ALA A 147 3.32 0.43 -24.24
CA ALA A 147 2.89 0.92 -25.54
C ALA A 147 4.08 1.04 -26.52
N ALA A 148 5.22 1.57 -26.05
CA ALA A 148 6.45 1.63 -26.83
C ALA A 148 6.95 0.24 -27.22
N MET A 149 6.90 -0.75 -26.32
CA MET A 149 7.23 -2.14 -26.64
C MET A 149 6.29 -2.73 -27.70
N ALA A 150 4.99 -2.49 -27.58
CA ALA A 150 4.00 -2.95 -28.56
C ALA A 150 4.20 -2.32 -29.95
N MET A 151 4.74 -1.10 -30.01
CA MET A 151 5.10 -0.41 -31.25
C MET A 151 6.51 -0.77 -31.78
N GLY A 152 7.26 -1.62 -31.07
CA GLY A 152 8.65 -1.96 -31.42
C GLY A 152 9.66 -0.83 -31.14
N LEU A 153 9.28 0.19 -30.37
CA LEU A 153 10.13 1.33 -29.99
C LEU A 153 10.92 1.08 -28.69
N ALA A 154 10.57 0.03 -27.95
CA ALA A 154 11.26 -0.38 -26.72
C ALA A 154 11.30 -1.92 -26.64
N SER A 155 12.13 -2.45 -25.74
CA SER A 155 12.25 -3.89 -25.52
C SER A 155 12.68 -4.17 -24.08
N PHE A 156 12.33 -5.35 -23.54
CA PHE A 156 12.89 -5.83 -22.28
C PHE A 156 14.43 -5.90 -22.27
N MET A 157 15.05 -5.93 -23.45
CA MET A 157 16.51 -5.91 -23.61
C MET A 157 17.12 -4.51 -23.45
N ASP A 158 16.32 -3.46 -23.57
CA ASP A 158 16.75 -2.07 -23.34
C ASP A 158 15.82 -1.37 -22.32
N PRO A 159 15.88 -1.77 -21.04
CA PRO A 159 15.00 -1.23 -20.02
C PRO A 159 15.45 0.12 -19.45
N LEU A 160 16.59 0.66 -19.91
CA LEU A 160 17.21 1.85 -19.34
C LEU A 160 16.27 3.06 -19.30
N PRO A 161 15.47 3.36 -20.33
CA PRO A 161 14.54 4.50 -20.27
C PRO A 161 13.52 4.36 -19.13
N TYR A 162 12.94 3.17 -18.95
CA TYR A 162 11.98 2.92 -17.88
C TYR A 162 12.66 2.96 -16.51
N VAL A 163 13.82 2.31 -16.36
CA VAL A 163 14.59 2.31 -15.10
C VAL A 163 14.99 3.73 -14.70
N ALA A 164 15.40 4.56 -15.66
CA ALA A 164 15.75 5.96 -15.42
C ALA A 164 14.55 6.77 -14.93
N ILE A 165 13.39 6.65 -15.59
CA ILE A 165 12.16 7.37 -15.18
C ILE A 165 11.69 6.88 -13.81
N PHE A 166 11.63 5.56 -13.60
CA PHE A 166 11.25 4.96 -12.33
C PHE A 166 12.17 5.44 -11.19
N GLY A 167 13.48 5.35 -11.38
CA GLY A 167 14.50 5.80 -10.43
C GLY A 167 14.40 7.30 -10.14
N LEU A 168 14.14 8.13 -11.16
CA LEU A 168 13.95 9.56 -11.01
C LEU A 168 12.72 9.88 -10.15
N VAL A 169 11.57 9.25 -10.42
CA VAL A 169 10.35 9.47 -9.64
C VAL A 169 10.52 9.05 -8.18
N ILE A 170 11.15 7.89 -7.93
CA ILE A 170 11.46 7.44 -6.57
C ILE A 170 12.42 8.41 -5.87
N SER A 171 13.46 8.88 -6.56
CA SER A 171 14.45 9.81 -6.00
C SER A 171 13.83 11.16 -5.64
N ILE A 172 13.01 11.73 -6.53
CA ILE A 172 12.27 12.97 -6.27
C ILE A 172 11.32 12.80 -5.09
N SER A 173 10.58 11.69 -5.03
CA SER A 173 9.62 11.41 -3.96
C SER A 173 10.30 11.23 -2.60
N ALA A 174 11.43 10.51 -2.57
CA ALA A 174 12.24 10.33 -1.36
C ALA A 174 12.90 11.65 -0.91
N GLY A 175 13.49 12.41 -1.85
CA GLY A 175 14.12 13.69 -1.56
C GLY A 175 13.15 14.74 -1.06
N SER A 176 11.98 14.87 -1.70
CA SER A 176 10.90 15.76 -1.26
C SER A 176 10.36 15.36 0.11
N LYS A 177 10.21 14.06 0.38
CA LYS A 177 9.84 13.57 1.72
C LYS A 177 10.85 13.98 2.77
N ALA A 178 12.13 13.72 2.51
CA ALA A 178 13.22 14.03 3.44
C ALA A 178 13.25 15.54 3.73
N TRP A 179 13.12 16.36 2.68
CA TRP A 179 13.03 17.81 2.85
C TRP A 179 11.82 18.22 3.70
N ALA A 180 10.61 17.76 3.38
CA ALA A 180 9.41 18.07 4.15
C ALA A 180 9.58 17.68 5.62
N ALA A 181 10.16 16.51 5.91
CA ALA A 181 10.43 16.04 7.26
C ALA A 181 11.39 16.95 8.07
N THR A 182 12.25 17.73 7.41
CA THR A 182 13.09 18.74 8.11
C THR A 182 12.34 20.02 8.47
N LYS A 183 11.17 20.26 7.87
CA LYS A 183 10.44 21.53 7.96
C LYS A 183 9.18 21.46 8.83
N VAL A 184 8.67 20.26 9.07
CA VAL A 184 7.42 20.03 9.79
C VAL A 184 7.66 19.19 11.02
N LYS A 185 6.79 19.34 12.03
CA LYS A 185 6.72 18.41 13.15
C LYS A 185 5.67 17.36 12.77
N GLY A 186 5.85 16.10 13.14
CA GLY A 186 4.88 15.04 12.87
C GLY A 186 5.13 14.21 11.61
N ARG A 187 4.17 13.33 11.32
CA ARG A 187 4.25 12.35 10.24
C ARG A 187 3.84 13.00 8.91
N THR A 188 4.70 12.86 7.90
CA THR A 188 4.40 13.25 6.52
C THR A 188 3.77 12.10 5.74
N ILE A 189 2.73 12.43 4.98
CA ILE A 189 1.94 11.52 4.16
C ILE A 189 2.02 12.06 2.74
N ALA A 190 2.48 11.22 1.81
CA ALA A 190 2.57 11.58 0.40
C ALA A 190 1.18 11.87 -0.18
N THR A 191 1.09 12.89 -1.05
CA THR A 191 -0.09 13.13 -1.89
C THR A 191 0.22 12.79 -3.34
N MET A 192 -0.79 12.82 -4.23
CA MET A 192 -0.56 12.61 -5.67
C MET A 192 0.37 13.67 -6.29
N ASN A 193 0.50 14.83 -5.64
CA ASN A 193 1.49 15.83 -6.01
C ASN A 193 2.76 15.64 -5.16
N PRO A 194 3.94 15.33 -5.77
CA PRO A 194 5.18 15.08 -5.03
C PRO A 194 5.70 16.30 -4.27
N THR A 195 5.21 17.50 -4.59
CA THR A 195 5.57 18.75 -3.90
C THR A 195 4.63 19.10 -2.76
N LYS A 196 3.54 18.33 -2.57
CA LYS A 196 2.55 18.56 -1.52
C LYS A 196 2.46 17.34 -0.61
N TRP A 197 2.55 17.60 0.68
CA TRP A 197 2.54 16.61 1.73
C TRP A 197 1.39 16.91 2.68
N MET A 198 0.72 15.87 3.18
CA MET A 198 -0.15 16.01 4.33
C MET A 198 0.67 15.75 5.59
N VAL A 199 0.39 16.50 6.64
CA VAL A 199 1.11 16.42 7.91
C VAL A 199 0.11 16.14 9.01
N ILE A 200 0.43 15.11 9.80
CA ILE A 200 -0.31 14.77 11.02
C ILE A 200 0.66 14.87 12.19
N GLU A 201 0.38 15.82 13.07
CA GLU A 201 1.05 15.97 14.34
C GLU A 201 0.26 15.31 15.45
N ASP A 202 0.93 14.46 16.21
CA ASP A 202 0.37 13.82 17.39
C ASP A 202 0.67 14.67 18.64
N MET A 203 -0.34 15.43 19.10
CA MET A 203 -0.26 16.26 20.30
C MET A 203 -0.91 15.53 21.49
N PRO A 204 -0.61 15.89 22.75
CA PRO A 204 -1.15 15.16 23.90
C PRO A 204 -2.68 14.99 23.92
N LYS A 205 -3.42 16.04 23.54
CA LYS A 205 -4.91 16.05 23.59
C LYS A 205 -5.61 16.07 22.23
N ALA A 206 -4.87 16.30 21.14
CA ALA A 206 -5.44 16.47 19.81
C ALA A 206 -4.48 15.97 18.74
N TYR A 207 -4.99 15.76 17.54
CA TYR A 207 -4.19 15.69 16.32
C TYR A 207 -4.25 17.05 15.63
N ARG A 208 -3.12 17.50 15.09
CA ARG A 208 -3.09 18.68 14.22
C ARG A 208 -2.81 18.25 12.79
N PHE A 209 -3.71 18.59 11.89
CA PHE A 209 -3.65 18.25 10.47
C PHE A 209 -3.45 19.52 9.64
N TYR A 210 -2.54 19.46 8.68
CA TYR A 210 -2.37 20.51 7.68
C TYR A 210 -1.69 19.93 6.43
N THR A 211 -1.62 20.73 5.37
CA THR A 211 -0.81 20.41 4.19
C THR A 211 0.45 21.25 4.18
N TYR A 212 1.56 20.67 3.73
CA TYR A 212 2.83 21.34 3.53
C TYR A 212 3.21 21.24 2.05
N ASP A 213 3.30 22.38 1.40
CA ASP A 213 3.78 22.51 0.03
C ASP A 213 5.25 22.95 0.06
N LEU A 214 6.11 22.30 -0.72
CA LEU A 214 7.55 22.59 -0.75
C LEU A 214 7.86 24.05 -1.08
N PHE A 215 7.00 24.71 -1.84
CA PHE A 215 7.19 26.09 -2.31
C PHE A 215 6.32 27.10 -1.56
N LYS A 216 5.11 26.70 -1.12
CA LYS A 216 4.17 27.60 -0.43
C LYS A 216 4.21 27.50 1.10
N GLY A 217 4.90 26.51 1.64
CA GLY A 217 4.96 26.25 3.08
C GLY A 217 3.70 25.56 3.62
N ALA A 218 3.46 25.71 4.92
CA ALA A 218 2.33 25.09 5.60
C ALA A 218 1.00 25.84 5.34
N SER A 219 -0.07 25.09 5.10
CA SER A 219 -1.43 25.62 5.09
C SER A 219 -1.95 25.92 6.50
N HIS A 220 -3.15 26.48 6.59
CA HIS A 220 -3.89 26.53 7.85
C HIS A 220 -4.02 25.12 8.44
N ALA A 221 -3.94 25.04 9.77
CA ALA A 221 -3.98 23.79 10.50
C ALA A 221 -5.35 23.57 11.15
N GLU A 222 -5.90 22.38 10.94
CA GLU A 222 -7.09 21.87 11.59
C GLU A 222 -6.69 21.07 12.85
N SER A 223 -7.50 21.16 13.90
CA SER A 223 -7.27 20.43 15.15
C SER A 223 -8.41 19.48 15.44
N TYR A 224 -8.09 18.23 15.71
CA TYR A 224 -9.05 17.18 16.04
C TYR A 224 -8.77 16.65 17.44
N GLU A 225 -9.67 16.93 18.38
CA GLU A 225 -9.57 16.45 19.76
C GLU A 225 -9.60 14.92 19.80
N LYS A 226 -8.65 14.29 20.53
CA LYS A 226 -8.55 12.82 20.59
C LYS A 226 -9.76 12.19 21.27
N PHE A 227 -10.22 12.80 22.35
CA PHE A 227 -11.31 12.31 23.19
C PHE A 227 -12.20 13.49 23.56
N ARG A 228 -13.47 13.44 23.21
CA ARG A 228 -14.46 14.45 23.58
C ARG A 228 -15.60 13.83 24.39
N GLY A 229 -15.83 14.38 25.59
CA GLY A 229 -16.90 13.89 26.47
C GLY A 229 -16.62 12.54 27.13
N LEU A 230 -15.38 12.02 27.05
CA LEU A 230 -14.96 10.79 27.71
C LEU A 230 -13.46 10.78 28.02
N THR A 231 -13.07 9.91 28.94
CA THR A 231 -11.68 9.63 29.28
C THR A 231 -11.04 8.61 28.33
N PRO A 232 -9.70 8.60 28.17
CA PRO A 232 -9.02 7.56 27.40
C PRO A 232 -9.32 6.13 27.90
N GLY A 233 -9.48 5.95 29.22
CA GLY A 233 -9.79 4.65 29.82
C GLY A 233 -11.16 4.10 29.42
N GLU A 234 -12.18 4.96 29.33
CA GLU A 234 -13.50 4.59 28.81
C GLU A 234 -13.41 4.20 27.33
N ALA A 235 -12.67 4.96 26.53
CA ALA A 235 -12.48 4.67 25.12
C ALA A 235 -11.75 3.34 24.88
N MET A 236 -10.81 2.95 25.73
CA MET A 236 -10.05 1.71 25.54
C MET A 236 -10.92 0.44 25.62
N ARG A 237 -12.04 0.47 26.37
CA ARG A 237 -12.93 -0.68 26.59
C ARG A 237 -13.47 -1.29 25.29
N PHE A 238 -13.70 -0.46 24.27
CA PHE A 238 -14.27 -0.91 23.00
C PHE A 238 -13.23 -1.01 21.86
N THR A 239 -11.95 -0.66 22.12
CA THR A 239 -10.93 -0.69 21.05
C THR A 239 -10.64 -2.07 20.48
N GLY A 240 -10.97 -3.13 21.24
CA GLY A 240 -10.81 -4.52 20.84
C GLY A 240 -11.96 -5.07 20.00
N THR A 241 -13.09 -4.37 19.87
CA THR A 241 -14.21 -4.88 19.08
C THR A 241 -13.82 -4.96 17.60
N PRO A 242 -14.31 -5.97 16.86
CA PRO A 242 -13.96 -6.14 15.46
C PRO A 242 -14.19 -4.89 14.60
N GLU A 243 -15.27 -4.16 14.84
CA GLU A 243 -15.65 -2.95 14.10
C GLU A 243 -14.65 -1.82 14.34
N VAL A 244 -14.27 -1.59 15.60
CA VAL A 244 -13.29 -0.56 15.96
C VAL A 244 -11.89 -0.95 15.48
N ARG A 245 -11.53 -2.24 15.51
CA ARG A 245 -10.28 -2.73 14.92
C ARG A 245 -10.24 -2.49 13.40
N ARG A 246 -11.31 -2.81 12.67
CA ARG A 246 -11.44 -2.54 11.23
C ARG A 246 -11.29 -1.05 10.91
N LEU A 247 -11.96 -0.19 11.70
CA LEU A 247 -11.80 1.26 11.58
C LEU A 247 -10.34 1.67 11.78
N ARG A 248 -9.73 1.29 12.91
CA ARG A 248 -8.34 1.64 13.25
C ARG A 248 -7.34 1.17 12.21
N TYR A 249 -7.49 -0.05 11.71
CA TYR A 249 -6.62 -0.62 10.67
C TYR A 249 -6.62 0.21 9.37
N ASN A 250 -7.74 0.85 9.06
CA ASN A 250 -7.91 1.67 7.86
C ASN A 250 -7.74 3.17 8.11
N SER A 251 -7.52 3.59 9.36
CA SER A 251 -7.49 5.00 9.73
C SER A 251 -6.08 5.58 9.76
N TYR A 252 -5.99 6.87 9.48
CA TYR A 252 -4.77 7.68 9.58
C TYR A 252 -4.61 8.21 11.00
N ILE A 253 -5.73 8.67 11.57
CA ILE A 253 -5.91 8.99 12.99
C ILE A 253 -7.29 8.53 13.43
N VAL A 254 -7.46 8.31 14.73
CA VAL A 254 -8.77 7.99 15.30
C VAL A 254 -9.04 8.94 16.45
N THR A 255 -10.17 9.63 16.37
CA THR A 255 -10.76 10.43 17.45
C THR A 255 -12.00 9.74 17.99
N VAL A 256 -12.33 10.02 19.25
CA VAL A 256 -13.45 9.39 19.95
C VAL A 256 -14.31 10.47 20.59
N GLU A 257 -15.63 10.38 20.40
CA GLU A 257 -16.61 11.28 20.99
C GLU A 257 -17.71 10.47 21.67
N LYS A 258 -18.10 10.88 22.88
CA LYS A 258 -19.24 10.31 23.61
C LYS A 258 -20.40 11.28 23.60
N ASN A 259 -21.56 10.81 23.15
CA ASN A 259 -22.82 11.54 23.18
C ASN A 259 -23.89 10.67 23.86
N GLY A 260 -24.22 10.99 25.11
CA GLY A 260 -25.04 10.13 25.96
C GLY A 260 -24.39 8.76 26.15
N ASN A 261 -25.13 7.71 25.79
CA ASN A 261 -24.66 6.32 25.86
C ASN A 261 -23.99 5.84 24.57
N VAL A 262 -23.76 6.70 23.58
CA VAL A 262 -23.10 6.31 22.32
C VAL A 262 -21.68 6.84 22.29
N ILE A 263 -20.72 5.95 22.04
CA ILE A 263 -19.31 6.28 21.80
C ILE A 263 -19.03 6.11 20.32
N THR A 264 -18.60 7.16 19.64
CA THR A 264 -18.29 7.17 18.21
C THR A 264 -16.80 7.34 17.99
N TYR A 265 -16.20 6.38 17.30
CA TYR A 265 -14.84 6.43 16.79
C TYR A 265 -14.88 6.92 15.35
N ARG A 266 -13.97 7.82 14.96
CA ARG A 266 -13.92 8.34 13.59
C ARG A 266 -12.51 8.72 13.16
N ASP A 267 -12.27 8.65 11.85
CA ASP A 267 -11.12 9.23 11.19
C ASP A 267 -11.52 10.56 10.53
N PRO A 268 -11.33 11.70 11.22
CA PRO A 268 -11.77 13.00 10.72
C PRO A 268 -11.04 13.43 9.44
N VAL A 269 -9.81 12.95 9.21
CA VAL A 269 -9.06 13.25 7.97
C VAL A 269 -9.76 12.60 6.77
N ARG A 270 -10.29 11.39 6.94
CA ARG A 270 -11.05 10.71 5.88
C ARG A 270 -12.49 11.20 5.78
N GLU A 271 -13.14 11.55 6.88
CA GLU A 271 -14.51 12.09 6.87
C GLU A 271 -14.58 13.45 6.19
N ASN A 272 -13.62 14.34 6.46
CA ASN A 272 -13.55 15.67 5.85
C ASN A 272 -13.04 15.65 4.39
N GLY A 273 -12.74 14.47 3.84
CA GLY A 273 -12.33 14.32 2.44
C GLY A 273 -10.89 14.71 2.14
N HIS A 274 -10.07 14.99 3.17
CA HIS A 274 -8.65 15.27 2.98
C HIS A 274 -7.92 14.05 2.40
N ILE A 275 -8.29 12.84 2.85
CA ILE A 275 -7.80 11.58 2.29
C ILE A 275 -8.97 10.67 1.95
N TRP A 276 -9.03 10.23 0.69
CA TRP A 276 -10.13 9.40 0.22
C TRP A 276 -9.95 7.90 0.53
N TYR A 277 -8.73 7.38 0.52
CA TYR A 277 -8.46 5.94 0.63
C TYR A 277 -7.98 5.53 2.04
N PRO A 278 -8.47 4.42 2.62
CA PRO A 278 -9.57 3.57 2.13
C PRO A 278 -10.94 4.26 2.23
N PRO A 279 -11.87 4.03 1.27
CA PRO A 279 -13.10 4.82 1.15
C PRO A 279 -14.21 4.47 2.15
N ARG A 280 -14.17 3.26 2.74
CA ARG A 280 -15.21 2.74 3.64
C ARG A 280 -14.75 2.81 5.11
N HIS A 281 -15.72 2.62 6.02
CA HIS A 281 -15.48 2.46 7.46
C HIS A 281 -14.68 3.65 8.03
N LYS A 282 -15.21 4.86 7.84
CA LYS A 282 -14.60 6.11 8.32
C LYS A 282 -14.99 6.45 9.77
N SER A 283 -16.13 5.93 10.21
CA SER A 283 -16.62 6.02 11.59
C SER A 283 -17.33 4.74 12.03
N GLN A 284 -17.39 4.55 13.34
CA GLN A 284 -18.06 3.44 14.01
C GLN A 284 -18.59 3.90 15.36
N SER A 285 -19.88 3.64 15.62
CA SER A 285 -20.50 3.89 16.92
C SER A 285 -20.69 2.59 17.69
N VAL A 286 -20.55 2.66 19.02
CA VAL A 286 -20.83 1.58 19.97
C VAL A 286 -21.67 2.14 21.11
N THR A 287 -22.62 1.34 21.61
CA THR A 287 -23.43 1.72 22.78
C THR A 287 -22.71 1.29 24.04
N ALA A 288 -22.48 2.23 24.95
CA ALA A 288 -22.03 1.97 26.30
C ALA A 288 -23.25 1.58 27.14
N GLU A 289 -23.31 0.30 27.51
CA GLU A 289 -24.24 -0.22 28.54
C GLU A 289 -23.86 0.28 29.94
#